data_AF-A0A1F9LMC2-F1
#
_entry.id   AF-A0A1F9LMC2-F1
#
_cell.length_a   1.000
_cell.length_b   1.000
_cell.length_c   1.000
_cell.angle_alpha   90.00
_cell.angle_beta   90.00
_cell.angle_gamma   90.00
#
_symmetry.space_group_name_H-M   'P 1'
#
loop_
_entity.id
_entity.type
_entity.pdbx_description
1 polymer ?
#
loop_
_entity_poly.entity_id
_entity_poly.type
_entity_poly.pdbx_seq_one_letter_code
_entity_poly.pdbx_strand_id
1 'polypeptide(L)'
;MKLFLVSALLFSLATIAADQRFAVWTKALHHDNPLIRKQAVVQLGWLRDRRTVEHLVPLLETEADDFFKIAVVKTLLRTPTPRVKHAVEAALRRERSRELRRALLHAKEVLDNLTAKDRLMPDPPRKDAKP
;
A
#
# COMPACT_ATOMS: atom_id res chain seq x y z
N MET A 1 -9.19 28.31 23.46
CA MET A 1 -8.45 28.82 22.28
C MET A 1 -6.99 28.32 22.19
N LYS A 2 -6.18 28.41 23.26
CA LYS A 2 -4.76 27.94 23.25
C LYS A 2 -4.57 26.44 22.95
N LEU A 3 -5.45 25.56 23.44
CA LEU A 3 -5.33 24.10 23.22
C LEU A 3 -5.58 23.68 21.76
N PHE A 4 -6.49 24.37 21.05
CA PHE A 4 -6.79 24.13 19.63
C PHE A 4 -5.64 24.53 18.71
N LEU A 5 -4.91 25.60 19.05
CA LEU A 5 -3.75 26.04 18.26
C LEU A 5 -2.57 25.09 18.41
N VAL A 6 -2.35 24.55 19.61
CA VAL A 6 -1.29 23.55 19.85
C VAL A 6 -1.60 22.24 19.15
N SER A 7 -2.84 21.75 19.20
CA SER A 7 -3.21 20.52 18.49
C SER A 7 -3.14 20.69 16.97
N ALA A 8 -3.58 21.84 16.43
CA ALA A 8 -3.45 22.16 15.01
C ALA A 8 -1.99 22.27 14.56
N LEU A 9 -1.11 22.88 15.38
CA LEU A 9 0.31 22.98 15.09
C LEU A 9 0.99 21.61 15.10
N LEU A 10 0.73 20.78 16.12
CA LEU A 10 1.26 19.41 16.21
C LEU A 10 0.78 18.56 15.03
N PHE A 11 -0.48 18.70 14.63
CA PHE A 11 -1.03 18.02 13.46
C PHE A 11 -0.35 18.50 12.17
N SER A 12 -0.17 19.82 12.00
CA SER A 12 0.53 20.39 10.84
C SER A 12 1.99 19.93 10.75
N LEU A 13 2.70 19.85 11.89
CA LEU A 13 4.08 19.40 11.91
C LEU A 13 4.20 17.90 11.60
N ALA A 14 3.29 17.09 12.16
CA ALA A 14 3.23 15.66 11.89
C ALA A 14 2.92 15.38 10.40
N THR A 15 2.03 16.14 9.79
CA THR A 15 1.68 15.99 8.36
C THR A 15 2.83 16.39 7.44
N ILE A 16 3.49 17.53 7.68
CA ILE A 16 4.68 17.95 6.93
C ILE A 16 5.79 16.88 7.03
N ALA A 17 6.03 16.36 8.24
CA ALA A 17 7.03 15.31 8.44
C ALA A 17 6.65 14.01 7.71
N ALA A 18 5.37 13.64 7.66
CA ALA A 18 4.89 12.47 6.93
C ALA A 18 5.04 12.64 5.41
N ASP A 19 4.71 13.82 4.86
CA ASP A 19 4.88 14.12 3.44
C ASP A 19 6.34 14.12 3.01
N GLN A 20 7.24 14.71 3.81
CA GLN A 20 8.68 14.65 3.55
C GLN A 20 9.20 13.21 3.57
N ARG A 21 8.80 12.41 4.57
CA ARG A 21 9.16 10.99 4.63
C ARG A 21 8.65 10.23 3.42
N PHE A 22 7.40 10.48 3.01
CA PHE A 22 6.82 9.85 1.81
C PHE A 22 7.64 10.19 0.55
N ALA A 23 7.99 11.46 0.35
CA ALA A 23 8.81 11.90 -0.78
C ALA A 23 10.21 11.26 -0.78
N VAL A 24 10.87 11.16 0.39
CA VAL A 24 12.17 10.51 0.51
C VAL A 24 12.10 9.03 0.14
N TRP A 25 11.11 8.30 0.66
CA TRP A 25 11.00 6.86 0.41
C TRP A 25 10.54 6.54 -1.01
N THR A 26 9.65 7.34 -1.60
CA THR A 26 9.28 7.15 -3.01
C THR A 26 10.46 7.37 -3.95
N LYS A 27 11.33 8.35 -3.68
CA LYS A 27 12.59 8.52 -4.43
C LYS A 27 13.53 7.32 -4.24
N ALA A 28 13.63 6.80 -3.01
CA ALA A 28 14.51 5.68 -2.67
C ALA A 28 14.08 4.34 -3.32
N LEU A 29 12.86 4.21 -3.84
CA LEU A 29 12.42 3.05 -4.63
C LEU A 29 13.26 2.85 -5.90
N HIS A 30 13.90 3.91 -6.41
CA HIS A 30 14.68 3.87 -7.64
C HIS A 30 16.19 3.93 -7.40
N HIS A 31 16.64 3.69 -6.17
CA HIS A 31 18.05 3.73 -5.82
C HIS A 31 18.81 2.51 -6.37
N ASP A 32 20.07 2.70 -6.80
CA ASP A 32 20.89 1.63 -7.39
C ASP A 32 21.14 0.47 -6.41
N ASN A 33 21.44 0.81 -5.15
CA ASN A 33 21.57 -0.16 -4.06
C ASN A 33 20.24 -0.91 -3.75
N PRO A 34 20.17 -2.24 -3.93
CA PRO A 34 18.96 -3.03 -3.65
C PRO A 34 18.50 -3.00 -2.19
N LEU A 35 19.43 -2.84 -1.23
CA LEU A 35 19.07 -2.73 0.19
C LEU A 35 18.29 -1.44 0.46
N ILE A 36 18.65 -0.34 -0.20
CA ILE A 36 17.94 0.94 -0.06
C ILE A 36 16.55 0.84 -0.67
N ARG A 37 16.40 0.21 -1.84
CA ARG A 37 15.07 -0.03 -2.42
C ARG A 37 14.20 -0.88 -1.49
N LYS A 38 14.74 -1.97 -0.93
CA LYS A 38 14.00 -2.84 0.01
C LYS A 38 13.56 -2.07 1.24
N GLN A 39 14.43 -1.23 1.79
CA GLN A 39 14.08 -0.37 2.92
C GLN A 39 12.98 0.62 2.54
N ALA A 40 13.03 1.23 1.35
CA ALA A 40 11.99 2.12 0.87
C ALA A 40 10.60 1.44 0.84
N VAL A 41 10.51 0.22 0.31
CA VAL A 41 9.26 -0.57 0.30
C VAL A 41 8.74 -0.84 1.71
N VAL A 42 9.63 -1.18 2.65
CA VAL A 42 9.26 -1.40 4.05
C VAL A 42 8.71 -0.12 4.67
N GLN A 43 9.44 0.99 4.53
CA GLN A 43 9.07 2.29 5.12
C GLN A 43 7.75 2.83 4.57
N LEU A 44 7.52 2.72 3.26
CA LEU A 44 6.23 3.07 2.65
C LEU A 44 5.08 2.19 3.20
N GLY A 45 5.35 0.92 3.49
CA GLY A 45 4.38 0.04 4.15
C GLY A 45 4.06 0.41 5.59
N TRP A 46 5.00 1.01 6.32
CA TRP A 46 4.75 1.56 7.65
C TRP A 46 3.92 2.83 7.61
N LEU A 47 4.12 3.68 6.59
CA LEU A 47 3.31 4.88 6.38
C LEU A 47 1.83 4.53 6.09
N ARG A 48 1.57 3.39 5.43
CA ARG A 48 0.22 2.93 5.02
C ARG A 48 -0.57 4.00 4.25
N ASP A 49 0.15 4.89 3.58
CA ASP A 49 -0.43 5.94 2.77
C ASP A 49 -0.98 5.35 1.47
N ARG A 50 -2.22 5.65 1.11
CA ARG A 50 -2.85 5.17 -0.12
C ARG A 50 -2.11 5.63 -1.39
N ARG A 51 -1.42 6.78 -1.35
CA ARG A 51 -0.56 7.27 -2.45
C ARG A 51 0.52 6.26 -2.82
N THR A 52 0.96 5.43 -1.87
CA THR A 52 1.96 4.36 -2.07
C THR A 52 1.57 3.41 -3.19
N VAL A 53 0.27 3.15 -3.38
CA VAL A 53 -0.23 2.22 -4.41
C VAL A 53 0.23 2.65 -5.80
N GLU A 54 0.28 3.95 -6.08
CA GLU A 54 0.67 4.48 -7.39
C GLU A 54 2.15 4.26 -7.71
N HIS A 55 2.99 4.25 -6.68
CA HIS A 55 4.43 4.05 -6.82
C HIS A 55 4.84 2.56 -6.78
N LEU A 56 4.09 1.74 -6.03
CA LEU A 56 4.45 0.33 -5.83
C LEU A 56 3.87 -0.62 -6.88
N VAL A 57 2.68 -0.35 -7.42
CA VAL A 57 2.07 -1.22 -8.45
C VAL A 57 2.97 -1.39 -9.69
N PRO A 58 3.59 -0.33 -10.25
CA PRO A 58 4.48 -0.48 -11.40
C PRO A 58 5.70 -1.37 -11.15
N LEU A 59 6.13 -1.53 -9.89
CA LEU A 59 7.28 -2.36 -9.52
C LEU A 59 7.00 -3.86 -9.65
N LEU A 60 5.72 -4.28 -9.69
CA LEU A 60 5.35 -5.67 -10.01
C LEU A 60 5.68 -6.04 -11.46
N GLU A 61 5.93 -5.06 -12.32
CA GLU A 61 6.26 -5.23 -13.75
C GLU A 61 7.72 -4.94 -14.03
N THR A 62 8.21 -3.83 -13.53
CA THR A 62 9.52 -3.27 -13.90
C THR A 62 10.69 -3.90 -13.17
N GLU A 63 10.48 -4.44 -11.96
CA GLU A 63 11.57 -5.07 -11.20
C GLU A 63 11.86 -6.49 -11.71
N ALA A 64 13.11 -6.94 -11.52
CA ALA A 64 13.51 -8.30 -11.87
C ALA A 64 13.61 -9.22 -10.64
N ASP A 65 13.90 -8.67 -9.45
CA ASP A 65 14.05 -9.45 -8.21
C ASP A 65 12.67 -9.87 -7.68
N ASP A 66 12.38 -11.17 -7.74
CA ASP A 66 11.13 -11.72 -7.21
C ASP A 66 10.98 -11.51 -5.70
N PHE A 67 12.06 -11.56 -4.93
CA PHE A 67 11.99 -11.29 -3.48
C PHE A 67 11.63 -9.82 -3.21
N PHE A 68 12.12 -8.91 -4.06
CA PHE A 68 11.72 -7.52 -4.02
C PHE A 68 10.23 -7.36 -4.34
N LYS A 69 9.74 -7.99 -5.42
CA LYS A 69 8.32 -7.98 -5.77
C LYS A 69 7.44 -8.57 -4.67
N ILE A 70 7.88 -9.63 -3.99
CA ILE A 70 7.15 -10.22 -2.85
C ILE A 70 7.03 -9.19 -1.71
N ALA A 71 8.10 -8.42 -1.42
CA ALA A 71 8.02 -7.35 -0.44
C ALA A 71 7.01 -6.26 -0.87
N VAL A 72 7.01 -5.88 -2.16
CA VAL A 72 6.04 -4.95 -2.73
C VAL A 72 4.61 -5.46 -2.55
N VAL A 73 4.33 -6.73 -2.88
CA VAL A 73 3.00 -7.34 -2.71
C VAL A 73 2.56 -7.30 -1.26
N LYS A 74 3.43 -7.68 -0.31
CA LYS A 74 3.13 -7.62 1.13
C LYS A 74 2.84 -6.19 1.60
N THR A 75 3.56 -5.21 1.08
CA THR A 75 3.31 -3.80 1.40
C THR A 75 1.96 -3.33 0.84
N LEU A 76 1.63 -3.66 -0.41
CA LEU A 76 0.35 -3.30 -1.05
C LEU A 76 -0.87 -3.86 -0.29
N LEU A 77 -0.74 -5.04 0.35
CA LEU A 77 -1.79 -5.61 1.19
C LEU A 77 -2.10 -4.80 2.46
N ARG A 78 -1.19 -3.92 2.91
CA ARG A 78 -1.43 -3.03 4.07
C ARG A 78 -2.35 -1.86 3.73
N THR A 79 -2.54 -1.61 2.44
CA THR A 79 -3.39 -0.57 1.83
C THR A 79 -4.33 -1.20 0.79
N PRO A 80 -5.24 -2.11 1.19
CA PRO A 80 -6.09 -2.81 0.26
C PRO A 80 -7.00 -1.82 -0.47
N THR A 81 -6.95 -1.84 -1.80
CA THR A 81 -7.78 -1.03 -2.69
C THR A 81 -8.18 -1.86 -3.92
N PRO A 82 -9.25 -1.49 -4.65
CA PRO A 82 -9.60 -2.16 -5.91
C PRO A 82 -8.44 -2.18 -6.91
N ARG A 83 -7.63 -1.11 -6.95
CA ARG A 83 -6.43 -1.02 -7.79
C ARG A 83 -5.38 -2.07 -7.42
N VAL A 84 -5.16 -2.31 -6.12
CA VAL A 84 -4.24 -3.37 -5.66
C VAL A 84 -4.74 -4.74 -6.10
N LYS A 85 -6.04 -5.01 -5.97
CA LYS A 85 -6.64 -6.28 -6.41
C LYS A 85 -6.44 -6.49 -7.92
N HIS A 86 -6.79 -5.52 -8.75
CA HIS A 86 -6.57 -5.61 -10.19
C HIS A 86 -5.09 -5.81 -10.55
N ALA A 87 -4.18 -5.12 -9.86
CA ALA A 87 -2.74 -5.27 -10.09
C ALA A 87 -2.24 -6.68 -9.73
N VAL A 88 -2.68 -7.25 -8.59
CA VAL A 88 -2.34 -8.63 -8.19
C VAL A 88 -2.87 -9.65 -9.19
N GLU A 89 -4.12 -9.50 -9.64
CA GLU A 89 -4.71 -10.38 -10.66
C GLU A 89 -3.99 -10.27 -12.01
N ALA A 90 -3.60 -9.06 -12.41
CA ALA A 90 -2.82 -8.85 -13.63
C ALA A 90 -1.43 -9.49 -13.53
N ALA A 91 -0.73 -9.33 -12.40
CA ALA A 91 0.56 -9.94 -12.15
C ALA A 91 0.46 -11.48 -12.20
N LEU A 92 -0.56 -12.08 -11.59
CA LEU A 92 -0.76 -13.54 -11.61
C LEU A 92 -0.86 -14.15 -13.01
N ARG A 93 -1.46 -13.44 -13.97
CA ARG A 93 -1.64 -13.94 -15.35
C ARG A 93 -0.32 -14.12 -16.10
N ARG A 94 0.69 -13.31 -15.77
CA ARG A 94 2.00 -13.29 -16.45
C ARG A 94 3.11 -13.92 -15.63
N GLU A 95 2.86 -14.21 -14.34
CA GLU A 95 3.88 -14.65 -13.42
C GLU A 95 4.32 -16.10 -13.67
N ARG A 96 5.63 -16.32 -13.77
CA ARG A 96 6.25 -17.63 -14.02
C ARG A 96 7.00 -18.16 -12.79
N SER A 97 7.50 -17.27 -11.94
CA SER A 97 8.20 -17.60 -10.70
C SER A 97 7.25 -18.28 -9.72
N ARG A 98 7.65 -19.44 -9.19
CA ARG A 98 6.81 -20.20 -8.24
C ARG A 98 6.64 -19.42 -6.94
N GLU A 99 7.70 -18.76 -6.50
CA GLU A 99 7.78 -18.01 -5.26
C GLU A 99 6.86 -16.79 -5.31
N LEU A 100 7.00 -15.95 -6.36
CA LEU A 100 6.16 -14.77 -6.53
C LEU A 100 4.70 -15.15 -6.81
N ARG A 101 4.45 -16.20 -7.60
CA ARG A 101 3.09 -16.70 -7.86
C ARG A 101 2.38 -17.13 -6.58
N ARG A 102 3.07 -17.80 -5.64
CA ARG A 102 2.51 -18.15 -4.33
C ARG A 102 2.14 -16.91 -3.52
N ALA A 103 3.02 -15.92 -3.47
CA ALA A 103 2.75 -14.67 -2.76
C ALA A 103 1.55 -13.91 -3.35
N LEU A 104 1.44 -13.85 -4.67
CA LEU A 104 0.33 -13.22 -5.36
C LEU A 104 -1.00 -13.98 -5.17
N LEU A 105 -0.99 -15.32 -5.15
CA LEU A 105 -2.19 -16.12 -4.87
C LEU A 105 -2.70 -15.86 -3.44
N HIS A 106 -1.78 -15.86 -2.46
CA HIS A 106 -2.14 -15.49 -1.09
C HIS A 106 -2.69 -14.06 -1.00
N ALA A 107 -2.06 -13.11 -1.69
CA ALA A 107 -2.55 -11.74 -1.72
C ALA A 107 -3.96 -11.64 -2.32
N LYS A 108 -4.25 -12.38 -3.40
CA LYS A 108 -5.58 -12.43 -4.00
C LYS A 108 -6.62 -12.97 -3.01
N GLU A 109 -6.32 -14.08 -2.33
CA GLU A 109 -7.21 -14.66 -1.32
C GLU A 109 -7.53 -13.66 -0.19
N VAL A 110 -6.51 -12.98 0.35
CA VAL A 110 -6.70 -11.94 1.38
C VAL A 110 -7.61 -10.83 0.87
N LEU A 111 -7.40 -10.34 -0.36
CA LEU A 111 -8.20 -9.25 -0.95
C LEU A 111 -9.65 -9.68 -1.24
N ASP A 112 -9.86 -10.92 -1.67
CA ASP A 112 -11.18 -11.50 -1.88
C ASP A 112 -11.95 -11.64 -0.56
N ASN A 113 -11.27 -12.10 0.50
CA ASN A 113 -11.85 -12.23 1.84
C ASN A 113 -12.24 -10.87 2.45
N LEU A 114 -11.42 -9.83 2.24
CA LEU A 114 -11.74 -8.47 2.66
C LEU A 114 -12.99 -7.95 1.93
N THR A 115 -13.07 -8.18 0.61
CA THR A 115 -14.23 -7.79 -0.20
C THR A 115 -15.50 -8.53 0.24
N ALA A 116 -15.39 -9.82 0.56
CA ALA A 116 -16.51 -10.62 1.04
C ALA A 116 -17.01 -10.14 2.41
N LYS A 117 -16.08 -9.78 3.31
CA LYS A 117 -16.42 -9.21 4.62
C LYS A 117 -17.17 -7.89 4.50
N ASP A 118 -16.73 -6.99 3.63
CA ASP A 118 -17.40 -5.70 3.39
C ASP A 118 -18.82 -5.87 2.83
N ARG A 119 -19.07 -6.95 2.07
CA ARG A 119 -20.43 -7.30 1.57
C ARG A 119 -21.32 -7.91 2.65
N LEU A 120 -20.75 -8.71 3.55
CA LEU A 120 -21.48 -9.37 4.65
C LEU A 120 -21.78 -8.41 5.82
N MET A 121 -20.98 -7.35 5.96
CA MET A 121 -21.16 -6.29 6.95
C MET A 121 -21.10 -4.93 6.25
N PRO A 122 -22.14 -4.55 5.47
CA PRO A 122 -22.21 -3.19 4.97
C PRO A 122 -22.22 -2.23 6.16
N ASP A 123 -21.58 -1.06 6.02
CA ASP A 123 -21.64 -0.01 7.05
C ASP A 123 -23.11 0.17 7.47
N PRO A 124 -23.41 0.21 8.79
CA PRO A 124 -24.76 0.48 9.24
C PRO A 124 -25.23 1.79 8.59
N PRO A 125 -26.49 1.88 8.15
CA PRO A 125 -27.00 3.06 7.47
C PRO A 125 -26.62 4.29 8.29
N ARG A 126 -25.96 5.24 7.63
CA ARG A 126 -25.58 6.53 8.23
C ARG A 126 -26.81 7.11 8.91
N LYS A 127 -26.73 7.37 10.23
CA LYS A 127 -27.86 7.94 11.00
C LYS A 127 -28.34 9.29 10.46
N ASP A 128 -27.51 9.91 9.63
CA ASP A 128 -27.67 11.17 8.92
C ASP A 128 -28.14 11.01 7.46
N ALA A 129 -28.38 9.79 6.97
CA ALA A 129 -29.06 9.57 5.70
C ALA A 129 -30.52 10.03 5.85
N LYS A 130 -30.78 11.29 5.46
CA LYS A 130 -32.15 11.77 5.27
C LYS A 130 -32.82 10.96 4.14
N PRO A 131 -34.13 10.68 4.25
CA PRO A 131 -34.89 10.03 3.20
C PRO A 131 -34.89 10.84 1.89
#